data_AF-A0A069I8U3-F1
#
_entry.id   AF-A0A069I8U3-F1
#
_cell.length_a   1.000
_cell.length_b   1.000
_cell.length_c   1.000
_cell.angle_alpha   90.00
_cell.angle_beta   90.00
_cell.angle_gamma   90.00
#
_symmetry.space_group_name_H-M   'P 1'
#
loop_
_entity.id
_entity.type
_entity.pdbx_description
1 polymer ?
#
loop_
_entity_poly.entity_id
_entity_poly.type
_entity_poly.pdbx_seq_one_letter_code
_entity_poly.pdbx_strand_id
1 'polypeptide(L)'
;MFDAIAKNLPNTVIFVLGPWSPGSPRTDQRDAIKAAVGTRANFYFIDNVAQQWQTGTGNVADPKRDGNGDLYVSDDGTHPSAAGHIYLAGKVADAVKQVLNTF
;
A
#
# COMPACT_ATOMS: atom_id res chain seq x y z
N MET A 1 -18.26 -3.03 -3.31
CA MET A 1 -17.74 -2.95 -1.92
C MET A 1 -17.79 -1.53 -1.38
N PHE A 2 -17.08 -0.55 -1.97
CA PHE A 2 -17.00 0.81 -1.43
C PHE A 2 -18.36 1.50 -1.27
N ASP A 3 -19.32 1.28 -2.16
CA ASP A 3 -20.67 1.86 -2.01
C ASP A 3 -21.41 1.33 -0.77
N ALA A 4 -21.22 0.05 -0.44
CA ALA A 4 -21.80 -0.53 0.76
C ALA A 4 -21.16 0.06 2.04
N ILE A 5 -19.84 0.30 2.03
CA ILE A 5 -19.13 0.96 3.13
C ILE A 5 -19.62 2.41 3.27
N ALA A 6 -19.68 3.17 2.17
CA ALA A 6 -20.15 4.55 2.18
C ALA A 6 -21.60 4.66 2.69
N LYS A 7 -22.46 3.69 2.31
CA LYS A 7 -23.85 3.61 2.78
C LYS A 7 -23.95 3.32 4.28
N ASN A 8 -23.19 2.35 4.78
CA ASN A 8 -23.36 1.83 6.14
C ASN A 8 -22.50 2.57 7.18
N LEU A 9 -21.43 3.23 6.76
CA LEU A 9 -20.47 3.95 7.61
C LEU A 9 -20.20 5.36 7.05
N PRO A 10 -21.25 6.21 6.89
CA PRO A 10 -21.12 7.49 6.20
C PRO A 10 -20.19 8.49 6.90
N ASN A 11 -19.95 8.31 8.20
CA ASN A 11 -19.12 9.20 9.02
C ASN A 11 -17.75 8.61 9.36
N THR A 12 -17.39 7.45 8.82
CA THR A 12 -16.08 6.82 9.06
C THR A 12 -15.11 7.23 7.98
N VAL A 13 -13.91 7.69 8.35
CA VAL A 13 -12.81 7.92 7.39
C VAL A 13 -12.27 6.57 6.94
N ILE A 14 -12.23 6.35 5.62
CA ILE A 14 -11.77 5.10 5.01
C ILE A 14 -10.45 5.36 4.28
N PHE A 15 -9.44 4.58 4.64
CA PHE A 15 -8.16 4.55 3.95
C PHE A 15 -8.11 3.31 3.05
N VAL A 16 -7.76 3.51 1.78
CA VAL A 16 -7.61 2.43 0.81
C VAL A 16 -6.17 2.42 0.33
N LEU A 17 -5.46 1.33 0.62
CA LEU A 17 -4.09 1.14 0.14
C LEU A 17 -4.12 0.52 -1.27
N GLY A 18 -3.21 0.95 -2.14
CA GLY A 18 -2.95 0.23 -3.39
C GLY A 18 -2.37 -1.17 -3.16
N PRO A 19 -2.25 -1.97 -4.22
CA PRO A 19 -1.68 -3.30 -4.11
C PRO A 19 -0.22 -3.21 -3.68
N TRP A 20 0.23 -4.19 -2.91
CA TRP A 20 1.65 -4.40 -2.64
C TRP A 20 2.03 -5.74 -3.27
N SER A 21 2.98 -5.70 -4.20
CA SER A 21 3.40 -6.85 -5.00
C SER A 21 4.90 -6.74 -5.27
N PRO A 22 5.76 -7.41 -4.48
CA PRO A 22 7.18 -7.48 -4.77
C PRO A 22 7.46 -7.86 -6.23
N GLY A 23 8.46 -7.21 -6.83
CA GLY A 23 8.89 -7.47 -8.21
C GLY A 23 7.93 -7.04 -9.31
N SER A 24 6.75 -6.49 -9.00
CA SER A 24 5.82 -5.96 -9.99
C SER A 24 4.91 -4.87 -9.41
N PRO A 25 4.92 -3.64 -9.94
CA PRO A 25 4.13 -2.55 -9.38
C PRO A 25 2.61 -2.71 -9.54
N ARG A 26 2.11 -3.64 -10.39
CA ARG A 26 0.67 -3.88 -10.63
C ARG A 26 -0.12 -2.59 -10.87
N THR A 27 0.40 -1.74 -11.76
CA THR A 27 -0.12 -0.39 -12.00
C THR A 27 -1.56 -0.39 -12.50
N ASP A 28 -1.93 -1.40 -13.28
CA ASP A 28 -3.30 -1.65 -13.75
C ASP A 28 -4.29 -1.86 -12.59
N GLN A 29 -3.95 -2.72 -11.63
CA GLN A 29 -4.77 -2.97 -10.44
C GLN A 29 -4.83 -1.74 -9.55
N ARG A 30 -3.70 -1.06 -9.38
CA ARG A 30 -3.62 0.21 -8.64
C ARG A 30 -4.55 1.26 -9.22
N ASP A 31 -4.52 1.46 -10.54
CA ASP A 31 -5.35 2.47 -11.21
C ASP A 31 -6.84 2.09 -11.15
N ALA A 32 -7.17 0.80 -11.29
CA ALA A 32 -8.54 0.31 -11.12
C ALA A 32 -9.08 0.55 -9.70
N ILE A 33 -8.28 0.28 -8.66
CA ILE A 33 -8.68 0.54 -7.26
C ILE A 33 -8.84 2.06 -7.04
N LYS A 34 -7.89 2.88 -7.50
CA LYS A 34 -7.96 4.34 -7.39
C LYS A 34 -9.21 4.91 -8.08
N ALA A 35 -9.50 4.44 -9.30
CA ALA A 35 -10.71 4.82 -10.01
C ALA A 35 -11.98 4.36 -9.27
N ALA A 36 -11.96 3.14 -8.71
CA ALA A 36 -13.07 2.62 -7.92
C ALA A 36 -13.30 3.41 -6.63
N VAL A 37 -12.25 3.96 -5.98
CA VAL A 37 -12.37 4.90 -4.84
C VAL A 37 -12.97 6.23 -5.27
N GLY A 38 -12.57 6.75 -6.44
CA GLY A 38 -13.17 7.93 -7.07
C GLY A 38 -13.09 9.18 -6.20
N THR A 39 -14.15 9.98 -6.21
CA THR A 39 -14.25 11.27 -5.49
C THR A 39 -15.13 11.19 -4.24
N ARG A 40 -15.22 10.01 -3.60
CA ARG A 40 -16.03 9.82 -2.39
C ARG A 40 -15.47 10.66 -1.23
N ALA A 41 -16.33 11.39 -0.53
CA ALA A 41 -15.92 12.43 0.42
C ALA A 41 -15.06 11.92 1.59
N ASN A 42 -15.32 10.71 2.10
CA ASN A 42 -14.64 10.13 3.25
C ASN A 42 -13.63 9.02 2.89
N PHE A 43 -13.29 8.85 1.61
CA PHE A 43 -12.34 7.84 1.17
C PHE A 43 -11.05 8.47 0.68
N TYR A 44 -9.93 7.94 1.17
CA TYR A 44 -8.59 8.43 0.85
C TYR A 44 -7.76 7.27 0.29
N PHE A 45 -7.36 7.40 -0.97
CA PHE A 45 -6.49 6.44 -1.62
C PHE A 45 -5.02 6.75 -1.29
N ILE A 46 -4.34 5.80 -0.65
CA ILE A 46 -2.91 5.85 -0.35
C ILE A 46 -2.18 5.10 -1.46
N ASP A 47 -1.55 5.85 -2.38
CA ASP A 47 -0.87 5.31 -3.56
C ASP A 47 0.57 4.83 -3.21
N ASN A 48 0.65 3.74 -2.45
CA ASN A 48 1.93 3.10 -2.06
C ASN A 48 2.77 2.64 -3.26
N VAL A 49 2.13 2.37 -4.40
CA VAL A 49 2.81 1.99 -5.65
C VAL A 49 3.51 3.22 -6.25
N ALA A 50 2.81 4.34 -6.41
CA ALA A 50 3.40 5.57 -6.92
C ALA A 50 4.48 6.12 -5.97
N GLN A 51 4.31 5.93 -4.66
CA GLN A 51 5.30 6.29 -3.64
C GLN A 51 6.47 5.30 -3.51
N GLN A 52 6.50 4.24 -4.33
CA GLN A 52 7.58 3.25 -4.35
C GLN A 52 7.91 2.65 -2.98
N TRP A 53 6.89 2.25 -2.21
CA TRP A 53 7.10 1.62 -0.90
C TRP A 53 7.80 0.25 -1.00
N GLN A 54 7.69 -0.43 -2.14
CA GLN A 54 8.48 -1.63 -2.44
C GLN A 54 9.33 -1.36 -3.68
N THR A 55 10.61 -1.71 -3.59
CA THR A 55 11.59 -1.58 -4.68
C THR A 55 12.51 -2.78 -4.71
N GLY A 56 13.16 -2.99 -5.85
CA GLY A 56 14.11 -4.08 -6.04
C GLY A 56 13.45 -5.42 -6.38
N THR A 57 14.28 -6.33 -6.87
CA THR A 57 13.89 -7.64 -7.41
C THR A 57 14.32 -8.80 -6.53
N GLY A 58 15.10 -8.54 -5.47
CA GLY A 58 15.55 -9.52 -4.50
C GLY A 58 14.59 -9.77 -3.34
N ASN A 59 15.01 -10.72 -2.49
CA ASN A 59 14.37 -11.06 -1.22
C ASN A 59 15.43 -11.41 -0.17
N VAL A 60 15.02 -11.70 1.07
CA VAL A 60 15.97 -11.99 2.16
C VAL A 60 16.86 -13.22 1.93
N ALA A 61 16.45 -14.18 1.10
CA ALA A 61 17.21 -15.39 0.79
C ALA A 61 18.08 -15.27 -0.48
N ASP A 62 17.73 -14.35 -1.39
CA ASP A 62 18.45 -14.08 -2.64
C ASP A 62 18.54 -12.55 -2.89
N PRO A 63 19.44 -11.85 -2.19
CA PRO A 63 19.57 -10.40 -2.28
C PRO A 63 20.15 -9.97 -3.64
N LYS A 64 19.54 -8.94 -4.26
CA LYS A 64 19.94 -8.39 -5.57
C LYS A 64 20.59 -7.02 -5.50
N ARG A 65 20.52 -6.36 -4.34
CA ARG A 65 21.10 -5.03 -4.06
C ARG A 65 20.58 -3.93 -4.98
N ASP A 66 19.35 -4.07 -5.45
CA ASP A 66 18.68 -3.14 -6.38
C ASP A 66 17.43 -2.49 -5.78
N GLY A 67 17.18 -2.67 -4.48
CA GLY A 67 16.09 -2.04 -3.76
C GLY A 67 15.91 -2.59 -2.36
N ASN A 68 14.73 -2.35 -1.78
CA ASN A 68 14.44 -2.74 -0.41
C ASN A 68 13.95 -4.19 -0.25
N GLY A 69 13.72 -4.91 -1.36
CA GLY A 69 13.30 -6.30 -1.38
C GLY A 69 14.20 -7.23 -0.55
N ASP A 70 15.51 -7.03 -0.63
CA ASP A 70 16.54 -7.76 0.12
C ASP A 70 16.33 -7.77 1.64
N LEU A 71 15.59 -6.80 2.18
CA LEU A 71 15.28 -6.71 3.61
C LEU A 71 13.81 -6.98 3.91
N TYR A 72 12.91 -6.57 3.02
CA TYR A 72 11.49 -6.46 3.33
C TYR A 72 10.62 -7.51 2.66
N VAL A 73 11.17 -8.38 1.79
CA VAL A 73 10.44 -9.48 1.15
C VAL A 73 10.95 -10.82 1.68
N SER A 74 10.05 -11.68 2.18
CA SER A 74 10.41 -13.02 2.66
C SER A 74 10.98 -13.91 1.56
N ASP A 75 11.56 -15.04 1.98
CA ASP A 75 12.15 -16.04 1.09
C ASP A 75 11.18 -16.59 0.03
N ASP A 76 9.87 -16.57 0.31
CA ASP A 76 8.82 -16.91 -0.64
C ASP A 76 8.63 -15.90 -1.80
N GLY A 77 9.37 -14.78 -1.77
CA GLY A 77 9.35 -13.75 -2.80
C GLY A 77 8.04 -12.97 -2.92
N THR A 78 7.06 -13.22 -2.04
CA THR A 78 5.72 -12.65 -2.13
C THR A 78 5.33 -11.88 -0.89
N HIS A 79 5.56 -12.43 0.30
CA HIS A 79 5.10 -11.80 1.55
C HIS A 79 6.17 -10.87 2.15
N PRO A 80 5.78 -9.97 3.07
CA PRO A 80 6.76 -9.17 3.79
C PRO A 80 7.54 -10.05 4.77
N SER A 81 8.83 -9.77 4.93
CA SER A 81 9.57 -10.29 6.08
C SER A 81 9.04 -9.66 7.39
N ALA A 82 9.51 -10.13 8.55
CA ALA A 82 9.19 -9.45 9.83
C ALA A 82 9.58 -7.96 9.81
N ALA A 83 10.74 -7.63 9.23
CA ALA A 83 11.17 -6.25 9.04
C ALA A 83 10.29 -5.52 8.00
N GLY A 84 9.85 -6.22 6.95
CA GLY A 84 8.93 -5.70 5.95
C GLY A 84 7.58 -5.31 6.53
N HIS A 85 7.01 -6.12 7.42
CA HIS A 85 5.79 -5.78 8.15
C HIS A 85 5.94 -4.49 8.97
N ILE A 86 7.04 -4.34 9.70
CA ILE A 86 7.32 -3.13 10.50
C ILE A 86 7.45 -1.90 9.59
N TYR A 87 8.20 -2.02 8.51
CA TYR A 87 8.39 -0.95 7.53
C TYR A 87 7.05 -0.50 6.92
N LEU A 88 6.24 -1.44 6.44
CA LEU A 88 4.95 -1.14 5.83
C LEU A 88 3.98 -0.54 6.85
N ALA A 89 3.94 -1.04 8.09
CA ALA A 89 3.13 -0.47 9.15
C ALA A 89 3.49 0.99 9.44
N GLY A 90 4.80 1.31 9.49
CA GLY A 90 5.27 2.69 9.63
C GLY A 90 4.83 3.59 8.49
N LYS A 91 4.99 3.12 7.24
CA LYS A 91 4.54 3.86 6.05
C LYS A 91 3.03 4.11 6.04
N VAL A 92 2.22 3.11 6.41
CA VAL A 92 0.76 3.27 6.55
C VAL A 92 0.43 4.29 7.63
N ALA A 93 1.06 4.20 8.81
CA ALA A 93 0.82 5.14 9.90
C ALA A 93 1.13 6.59 9.50
N ASP A 94 2.24 6.81 8.79
CA ASP A 94 2.63 8.13 8.31
C ASP A 94 1.64 8.67 7.26
N ALA A 95 1.22 7.83 6.30
CA ALA A 95 0.24 8.21 5.28
C ALA A 95 -1.14 8.54 5.89
N VAL A 96 -1.58 7.76 6.89
CA VAL A 96 -2.82 8.04 7.63
C VAL A 96 -2.70 9.39 8.35
N LYS A 97 -1.61 9.64 9.08
CA LYS A 97 -1.38 10.93 9.75
C LYS A 97 -1.41 12.11 8.78
N GLN A 98 -0.81 11.97 7.60
CA GLN A 98 -0.83 13.03 6.59
C GLN A 98 -2.24 13.41 6.18
N VAL A 99 -3.11 12.43 5.95
CA VAL A 99 -4.52 12.68 5.62
C VAL A 99 -5.27 13.29 6.79
N LEU A 100 -5.08 12.77 8.01
CA LEU A 100 -5.75 13.28 9.21
C LEU A 100 -5.39 14.75 9.49
N ASN A 101 -4.21 15.21 9.05
CA ASN A 101 -3.80 16.61 9.20
C ASN A 101 -4.40 17.56 8.13
N THR A 102 -5.29 17.08 7.25
CA THR A 102 -5.92 17.90 6.20
C THR A 102 -7.28 18.46 6.58
N PHE A 103 -7.80 18.12 7.75
CA PHE A 103 -9.08 18.59 8.30
C PHE A 103 -8.96 18.82 9.81
#